data_AF-A0A401X9G7-F1
#
_entry.id   AF-A0A401X9G7-F1
#
_cell.length_a   1.000
_cell.length_b   1.000
_cell.length_c   1.000
_cell.angle_alpha   90.00
_cell.angle_beta   90.00
_cell.angle_gamma   90.00
#
_symmetry.space_group_name_H-M   'P 1'
#
loop_
_entity.id
_entity.type
_entity.pdbx_description
1 polymer ?
#
loop_
_entity_poly.entity_id
_entity_poly.type
_entity_poly.pdbx_seq_one_letter_code
_entity_poly.pdbx_strand_id
1 'polypeptide(L)' 'MSSKNRSMPSLHSDEAAEDFVATADLTQYDLSGFKPMRFEIEPKAAALNMGSVHKTGTDIR' A
#
# COMPACT_ATOMS: atom_id res chain seq x y z
N MET A 1 -23.64 2.59 21.12
CA MET A 1 -22.84 1.47 21.66
C MET A 1 -21.39 1.90 21.59
N SER A 2 -20.71 2.11 22.73
CA SER A 2 -19.28 2.36 22.74
C SER A 2 -18.59 1.06 23.11
N SER A 3 -18.31 0.23 22.10
CA SER A 3 -17.38 -0.88 22.28
C SER A 3 -16.01 -0.27 22.54
N LYS A 4 -15.33 -0.71 23.61
CA LYS A 4 -13.97 -0.27 23.96
C LYS A 4 -13.00 -0.77 22.88
N ASN A 5 -12.97 -0.10 21.73
CA ASN A 5 -12.02 -0.40 20.69
C ASN A 5 -10.60 0.01 21.13
N ARG A 6 -9.61 -0.79 20.78
CA ARG A 6 -8.20 -0.59 21.14
C ARG A 6 -7.61 0.57 20.32
N SER A 7 -6.70 1.34 20.90
CA SER A 7 -5.94 2.33 20.14
C SER A 7 -5.10 1.66 19.04
N MET A 8 -4.95 2.34 17.91
CA MET A 8 -4.08 1.89 16.81
C MET A 8 -2.61 1.85 17.28
N PRO A 9 -1.85 0.76 17.01
CA PRO A 9 -0.44 0.68 17.37
C PRO A 9 0.43 1.59 16.49
N SER A 10 1.60 1.98 17.01
CA SER A 10 2.64 2.64 16.20
C SER A 10 3.38 1.60 15.37
N LEU A 11 3.30 1.71 14.04
CA LEU A 11 3.98 0.84 13.08
C LEU A 11 5.12 1.64 12.44
N HIS A 12 6.34 1.11 12.48
CA HIS A 12 7.57 1.84 12.13
C HIS A 12 8.16 1.49 10.77
N SER A 13 7.55 0.55 10.05
CA SER A 13 7.92 0.20 8.68
C SER A 13 6.69 -0.24 7.89
N ASP A 14 6.81 -0.21 6.56
CA ASP A 14 5.74 -0.65 5.66
C ASP A 14 5.50 -2.15 5.81
N GLU A 15 6.55 -2.96 5.97
CA GLU A 15 6.44 -4.41 6.21
C GLU A 15 5.67 -4.71 7.50
N ALA A 16 5.95 -3.97 8.58
CA ALA A 16 5.21 -4.09 9.84
C ALA A 16 3.75 -3.67 9.70
N ALA A 17 3.46 -2.71 8.82
CA ALA A 17 2.10 -2.30 8.51
C ALA A 17 1.35 -3.37 7.70
N GLU A 18 2.01 -3.96 6.70
CA GLU A 18 1.48 -5.05 5.89
C GLU A 18 1.15 -6.27 6.76
N ASP A 19 2.09 -6.72 7.59
CA ASP A 19 1.91 -7.86 8.49
C ASP A 19 0.76 -7.62 9.48
N PHE A 20 0.64 -6.40 10.02
CA PHE A 20 -0.43 -6.04 10.94
C PHE A 20 -1.80 -6.11 10.25
N VAL A 21 -1.95 -5.51 9.07
CA VAL A 21 -3.23 -5.52 8.34
C VAL A 21 -3.60 -6.94 7.88
N ALA A 22 -2.62 -7.77 7.53
CA ALA A 22 -2.86 -9.14 7.10
C ALA A 22 -3.38 -10.05 8.23
N THR A 23 -3.01 -9.76 9.48
CA THR A 23 -3.25 -10.66 10.62
C THR A 23 -4.21 -10.12 11.67
N ALA A 24 -4.37 -8.80 11.79
CA ALA A 24 -5.18 -8.18 12.81
C ALA A 24 -6.67 -8.06 12.41
N ASP A 25 -7.56 -8.33 13.36
CA ASP A 25 -8.97 -7.94 13.23
C ASP A 25 -9.13 -6.43 13.50
N LEU A 26 -9.21 -5.65 12.41
CA LEU A 26 -9.32 -4.20 12.44
C LEU A 26 -10.63 -3.70 13.09
N THR A 27 -11.67 -4.54 13.21
CA THR A 27 -12.93 -4.14 13.86
C THR A 27 -12.76 -3.87 15.36
N GLN A 28 -11.69 -4.41 15.94
CA GLN A 28 -11.33 -4.25 17.35
C GLN A 28 -10.55 -2.97 17.65
N TYR A 29 -10.18 -2.19 16.62
CA TYR A 29 -9.37 -0.99 16.76
C TYR A 29 -10.19 0.27 16.52
N ASP A 30 -9.79 1.35 17.18
CA ASP A 30 -10.36 2.67 16.98
C ASP A 30 -9.73 3.30 15.74
N LEU A 31 -10.48 3.31 14.65
CA LEU A 31 -10.09 3.90 13.37
C LEU A 31 -10.61 5.33 13.19
N SER A 32 -11.31 5.90 14.19
CA SER A 32 -11.94 7.22 14.08
C SER A 32 -10.94 8.38 13.99
N GLY A 33 -9.70 8.16 14.41
CA GLY A 33 -8.62 9.13 14.32
C GLY A 33 -8.02 9.30 12.90
N PHE A 34 -8.34 8.40 11.96
CA PHE A 34 -7.82 8.50 10.59
C PHE A 34 -8.54 9.61 9.81
N LYS A 35 -7.75 10.40 9.09
CA LYS A 35 -8.26 11.45 8.21
C LYS A 35 -8.22 10.96 6.76
N PRO A 36 -9.26 11.20 5.96
CA PRO A 36 -9.19 10.98 4.53
C PRO A 36 -7.98 11.73 3.95
N MET A 37 -7.12 11.02 3.24
CA MET A 37 -5.99 11.60 2.52
C MET A 37 -6.30 11.58 1.02
N ARG A 38 -6.08 12.72 0.35
CA ARG A 38 -6.16 12.80 -1.11
C ARG A 38 -4.75 12.72 -1.68
N PHE A 39 -4.49 11.70 -2.48
CA PHE A 39 -3.25 11.59 -3.24
C PHE A 39 -3.45 12.29 -4.58
N GLU A 40 -2.55 13.21 -4.92
CA GLU A 40 -2.48 13.78 -6.27
C GLU A 40 -1.62 12.84 -7.11
N ILE A 41 -2.23 12.25 -8.14
CA ILE A 41 -1.49 11.47 -9.13
C ILE A 41 -0.99 12.47 -10.16
N GLU A 42 0.33 12.67 -10.22
CA GLU A 42 0.95 13.49 -11.26
C GLU A 42 0.45 13.04 -12.64
N PRO A 43 0.03 13.97 -13.53
CA PRO A 43 -0.33 13.64 -14.90
C PRO A 43 0.83 12.87 -15.54
N LYS A 44 0.53 11.66 -16.01
CA LYS A 44 1.51 10.73 -16.58
C LYS A 44 2.27 11.39 -17.75
N ALA A 45 3.51 11.85 -17.51
CA ALA A 45 4.33 12.49 -18.55
C ALA A 45 4.86 11.50 -19.61
N ALA A 46 4.91 10.20 -19.29
CA ALA A 46 5.30 9.14 -20.23
C ALA A 46 4.52 7.85 -19.96
N ALA A 47 3.94 7.27 -21.01
CA ALA A 47 3.30 5.97 -20.93
C ALA A 47 4.35 4.86 -20.78
N LEU A 48 4.69 4.47 -19.54
CA LEU A 48 5.39 3.21 -19.31
C LEU A 48 4.45 2.07 -19.71
N ASN A 49 4.74 1.40 -20.83
CA ASN A 49 4.06 0.19 -21.24
C ASN A 49 4.67 -0.97 -20.44
N MET A 50 3.89 -1.54 -19.52
CA MET A 50 4.24 -2.77 -18.79
C MET A 50 4.14 -3.99 -19.71
N GLY A 51 4.87 -3.96 -20.82
CA GLY A 51 5.19 -5.12 -21.61
C GLY A 51 6.67 -5.42 -21.39
N SER A 52 6.97 -6.36 -20.50
CA SER A 52 8.31 -6.94 -20.42
C SER A 52 8.60 -7.61 -21.78
N VAL A 53 9.32 -6.93 -22.66
CA VAL A 53 9.90 -7.58 -23.83
C VAL A 53 11.22 -8.17 -23.38
N HIS A 54 11.18 -9.44 -23.00
CA HIS A 54 12.37 -10.29 -23.03
C HIS A 54 12.89 -10.29 -24.47
N LYS A 55 13.86 -9.43 -24.79
CA LYS A 55 14.64 -9.58 -26.02
C LYS A 55 15.72 -10.61 -25.76
N THR A 56 15.42 -11.88 -26.04
CA THR A 56 16.44 -12.88 -26.28
C THR A 56 17.32 -12.43 -27.43
N GLY A 57 18.64 -12.51 -27.23
CA GLY A 57 19.62 -12.00 -28.16
C GLY A 57 19.58 -12.66 -29.54
N THR A 58 20.08 -11.94 -30.53
CA THR A 58 20.69 -12.50 -31.72
C THR A 58 21.64 -11.43 -32.24
N ASP A 59 22.91 -11.66 -31.95
CA ASP A 59 24.04 -10.94 -32.54
C ASP A 59 24.23 -11.50 -33.96
N ILE A 60 24.07 -10.66 -34.98
CA ILE A 60 24.54 -10.96 -36.34
C ILE A 60 25.01 -9.64 -36.96
N ARG A 61 26.31 -9.40 -36.87
CA ARG A 61 27.19 -9.08 -38.01
C ARG A 61 28.65 -9.15 -37.58
#